data_AF-A0AAU5VZR0-F1
#
_entry.id   AF-A0AAU5VZR0-F1
#
_cell.length_a   1.000
_cell.length_b   1.000
_cell.length_c   1.000
_cell.angle_alpha   90.00
_cell.angle_beta   90.00
_cell.angle_gamma   90.00
#
_symmetry.space_group_name_H-M   'P 1'
#
loop_
_entity.id
_entity.type
_entity.pdbx_description
1 polymer ?
#
loop_
_entity_poly.entity_id
_entity_poly.type
_entity_poly.pdbx_seq_one_letter_code
_entity_poly.pdbx_strand_id
1 'polypeptide(L)'
;MPARMRHVRAIAVVMGCASLALAVSLPAQASIPHGKGAERTVLAPGDGWAAAEGSTTGGAKATPEHVYTVTNRAELIAAFEDAGDAPKIVRIAGTVHGNSDAAGTPIGCEAYQQDGYTLEKYLAAYDPEVWGRDEVPSGPLEDARVASAKRQAAAVNVNVPSNTTLIGAGKDATVVGASLQVKNVSNVIIRNLTFEDTYDCFPQWDPTDGDTGHWNSEYDNLVVYGSRHVWVDHNTFSDGDRPDADQPRYFDELFQQHDGLFDIVRGADLVTVSWNVLKDHDKTMLIGNSDGAGADDRGKLRVTLHHNLFKDVNERAPRVRFGQVDSYNNHFVATAGAAYGYTYGIGAESHLVAEHNAFSVPKGFDKATILKKWSESSLTAGDNYVNGRRTDLIAVHNAGVPAEQLTEGAGWTPTLRTRTDHPLVVPLLVGLGAGAGRPTLR
;
A
#
# COMPACT_ATOMS: atom_id res chain seq x y z
N MET A 1 -2.94 61.72 72.44
CA MET A 1 -4.01 62.10 71.49
C MET A 1 -3.73 61.39 70.16
N PRO A 2 -4.66 60.61 69.60
CA PRO A 2 -4.41 59.79 68.42
C PRO A 2 -4.77 60.53 67.12
N ALA A 3 -3.98 60.38 66.07
CA ALA A 3 -4.32 60.83 64.71
C ALA A 3 -3.80 59.79 63.71
N ARG A 4 -4.68 58.89 63.25
CA ARG A 4 -5.48 58.96 62.00
C ARG A 4 -4.76 58.34 60.81
N MET A 5 -5.08 57.06 60.57
CA MET A 5 -4.93 56.36 59.29
C MET A 5 -5.79 57.04 58.21
N ARG A 6 -5.26 57.12 56.99
CA ARG A 6 -6.04 57.30 55.75
C ARG A 6 -5.57 56.30 54.71
N HIS A 7 -6.43 55.35 54.39
CA HIS A 7 -6.31 54.44 53.25
C HIS A 7 -6.73 55.16 51.97
N VAL A 8 -5.90 55.09 50.93
CA VAL A 8 -6.27 55.48 49.56
C VAL A 8 -6.67 54.20 48.81
N ARG A 9 -7.92 54.16 48.32
CA ARG A 9 -8.47 53.08 47.50
C ARG A 9 -7.97 53.24 46.06
N ALA A 10 -7.37 52.19 45.51
CA ALA A 10 -7.12 52.04 44.08
C ALA A 10 -8.41 51.59 43.39
N ILE A 11 -8.82 52.32 42.34
CA ILE A 11 -9.94 51.96 41.46
C ILE A 11 -9.34 51.15 40.30
N ALA A 12 -9.70 49.86 40.21
CA ALA A 12 -9.38 49.01 39.07
C ALA A 12 -10.46 49.20 38.00
N VAL A 13 -10.05 49.63 36.80
CA VAL A 13 -10.87 49.66 35.59
C VAL A 13 -10.70 48.32 34.88
N VAL A 14 -11.76 47.51 34.86
CA VAL A 14 -11.82 46.25 34.10
C VAL A 14 -12.29 46.58 32.68
N MET A 15 -11.39 46.50 31.69
CA MET A 15 -11.77 46.45 30.28
C MET A 15 -12.18 45.02 29.93
N GLY A 16 -13.47 44.81 29.67
CA GLY A 16 -14.01 43.56 29.16
C GLY A 16 -13.75 43.42 27.67
N CYS A 17 -12.92 42.47 27.27
CA CYS A 17 -12.87 41.96 25.91
C CYS A 17 -14.01 40.95 25.74
N ALA A 18 -15.04 41.33 24.99
CA ALA A 18 -16.10 40.42 24.56
C ALA A 18 -15.56 39.53 23.43
N SER A 19 -15.19 38.29 23.76
CA SER A 19 -14.95 37.23 22.79
C SER A 19 -16.30 36.64 22.34
N LEU A 20 -16.71 36.92 21.10
CA LEU A 20 -17.78 36.18 20.43
C LEU A 20 -17.29 34.75 20.17
N ALA A 21 -17.68 33.81 21.02
CA ALA A 21 -17.57 32.39 20.72
C ALA A 21 -18.77 31.99 19.83
N LEU A 22 -18.56 31.88 18.52
CA LEU A 22 -19.46 31.11 17.67
C LEU A 22 -19.26 29.63 18.00
N ALA A 23 -20.12 29.08 18.84
CA ALA A 23 -20.26 27.65 19.01
C ALA A 23 -20.90 27.07 17.74
N VAL A 24 -20.07 26.64 16.78
CA VAL A 24 -20.50 25.72 15.73
C VAL A 24 -20.59 24.34 16.37
N SER A 25 -21.78 23.96 16.81
CA SER A 25 -22.10 22.59 17.17
C SER A 25 -22.09 21.74 15.89
N LEU A 26 -20.92 21.22 15.53
CA LEU A 26 -20.85 20.07 14.63
C LEU A 26 -21.56 18.91 15.34
N PRO A 27 -22.51 18.21 14.70
CA PRO A 27 -23.04 16.98 15.28
C PRO A 27 -21.84 16.06 15.46
N ALA A 28 -21.65 15.55 16.69
CA ALA A 28 -20.70 14.50 16.96
C ALA A 28 -21.01 13.35 16.00
N GLN A 29 -20.19 13.19 14.96
CA GLN A 29 -20.18 11.96 14.18
C GLN A 29 -19.84 10.87 15.17
N ALA A 30 -20.79 9.99 15.42
CA ALA A 30 -20.57 8.81 16.24
C ALA A 30 -19.48 7.99 15.57
N SER A 31 -18.24 8.08 16.06
CA SER A 31 -17.22 7.09 15.79
C SER A 31 -17.80 5.76 16.26
N ILE A 32 -18.01 4.80 15.37
CA ILE A 32 -18.26 3.43 15.79
C ILE A 32 -16.88 2.88 16.18
N PRO A 33 -16.56 2.70 17.47
CA PRO A 33 -15.41 1.86 17.83
C PRO A 33 -15.74 0.46 17.29
N HIS A 34 -14.82 -0.20 16.56
CA HIS A 34 -15.00 -1.53 15.93
C HIS A 34 -16.01 -2.40 16.67
N GLY A 35 -17.27 -2.24 16.30
CA GLY A 35 -18.40 -2.79 17.02
C GLY A 35 -18.62 -4.21 16.57
N LYS A 36 -19.33 -5.01 17.38
CA LYS A 36 -19.84 -6.30 16.92
C LYS A 36 -20.46 -6.14 15.52
N GLY A 37 -19.95 -6.86 14.53
CA GLY A 37 -20.47 -6.86 13.16
C GLY A 37 -19.65 -6.08 12.12
N ALA A 38 -18.56 -5.40 12.50
CA ALA A 38 -17.66 -4.74 11.53
C ALA A 38 -17.15 -5.73 10.47
N GLU A 39 -16.92 -6.98 10.87
CA GLU A 39 -16.50 -8.10 10.03
C GLU A 39 -17.52 -8.54 8.97
N ARG A 40 -18.78 -8.09 9.08
CA ARG A 40 -19.84 -8.34 8.09
C ARG A 40 -20.11 -7.13 7.20
N THR A 41 -19.33 -6.06 7.34
CA THR A 41 -19.44 -4.89 6.47
C THR A 41 -19.05 -5.25 5.05
N VAL A 42 -19.85 -4.80 4.09
CA VAL A 42 -19.60 -4.95 2.65
C VAL A 42 -19.26 -3.59 2.06
N LEU A 43 -18.65 -3.60 0.88
CA LEU A 43 -18.36 -2.38 0.14
C LEU A 43 -19.66 -1.66 -0.22
N ALA A 44 -19.68 -0.34 -0.05
CA ALA A 44 -20.86 0.47 -0.33
C ALA A 44 -21.14 0.54 -1.85
N PRO A 45 -22.42 0.62 -2.28
CA PRO A 45 -22.73 0.87 -3.69
C PRO A 45 -22.08 2.16 -4.18
N GLY A 46 -21.42 2.09 -5.35
CA GLY A 46 -20.74 3.24 -5.94
C GLY A 46 -19.37 3.56 -5.33
N ASP A 47 -18.85 2.73 -4.42
CA ASP A 47 -17.56 2.95 -3.75
C ASP A 47 -16.40 2.34 -4.54
N GLY A 48 -16.04 3.02 -5.64
CA GLY A 48 -14.99 2.59 -6.54
C GLY A 48 -15.33 1.37 -7.39
N TRP A 49 -14.34 0.91 -8.15
CA TRP A 49 -14.50 -0.17 -9.12
C TRP A 49 -14.92 -1.50 -8.51
N ALA A 50 -14.52 -1.83 -7.28
CA ALA A 50 -14.96 -3.07 -6.63
C ALA A 50 -16.47 -3.11 -6.32
N ALA A 51 -17.18 -1.97 -6.43
CA ALA A 51 -18.64 -1.89 -6.32
C ALA A 51 -19.38 -2.14 -7.65
N ALA A 52 -18.67 -2.12 -8.79
CA ALA A 52 -19.25 -2.38 -10.09
C ALA A 52 -19.67 -3.85 -10.24
N GLU A 53 -20.52 -4.15 -11.23
CA GLU A 53 -20.76 -5.50 -11.75
C GLU A 53 -21.09 -6.61 -10.71
N GLY A 54 -21.66 -6.27 -9.55
CA GLY A 54 -22.00 -7.25 -8.51
C GLY A 54 -21.51 -6.93 -7.10
N SER A 55 -20.80 -5.82 -6.90
CA SER A 55 -20.21 -5.35 -5.63
C SER A 55 -19.34 -6.37 -4.90
N THR A 56 -18.69 -5.95 -3.81
CA THR A 56 -17.78 -6.77 -3.01
C THR A 56 -18.37 -6.99 -1.62
N THR A 57 -18.67 -8.24 -1.30
CA THR A 57 -19.34 -8.64 -0.05
C THR A 57 -18.48 -9.53 0.85
N GLY A 58 -17.36 -10.05 0.33
CA GLY A 58 -16.45 -10.93 1.05
C GLY A 58 -17.19 -12.11 1.66
N GLY A 59 -16.91 -12.34 2.94
CA GLY A 59 -17.54 -13.35 3.77
C GLY A 59 -18.75 -12.89 4.56
N ALA A 60 -19.38 -11.75 4.24
CA ALA A 60 -20.45 -11.17 5.06
C ALA A 60 -21.62 -12.14 5.34
N LYS A 61 -21.83 -13.14 4.47
CA LYS A 61 -22.83 -14.20 4.60
C LYS A 61 -22.35 -15.46 5.34
N ALA A 62 -21.17 -15.44 5.95
CA ALA A 62 -20.64 -16.58 6.70
C ALA A 62 -21.62 -17.03 7.79
N THR A 63 -21.86 -18.34 7.88
CA THR A 63 -22.60 -18.92 9.00
C THR A 63 -21.77 -18.81 10.28
N PRO A 64 -22.36 -18.96 11.48
CA PRO A 64 -21.60 -18.88 12.73
C PRO A 64 -20.40 -19.85 12.78
N GLU A 65 -20.49 -21.00 12.12
CA GLU A 65 -19.43 -22.02 12.06
C GLU A 65 -18.24 -21.56 11.21
N HIS A 66 -18.45 -20.68 10.23
CA HIS A 66 -17.39 -20.13 9.36
C HIS A 66 -16.95 -18.72 9.78
N VAL A 67 -17.07 -18.41 11.08
CA VAL A 67 -16.50 -17.20 11.68
C VAL A 67 -15.36 -17.61 12.61
N TYR A 68 -14.14 -17.43 12.13
CA TYR A 68 -12.92 -17.85 12.82
C TYR A 68 -12.25 -16.67 13.51
N THR A 69 -11.52 -16.94 14.58
CA THR A 69 -10.51 -16.03 15.14
C THR A 69 -9.21 -16.81 15.23
N VAL A 70 -8.15 -16.27 14.65
CA VAL A 70 -6.87 -16.94 14.49
C VAL A 70 -5.76 -16.06 15.05
N THR A 71 -4.75 -16.71 15.61
CA THR A 71 -3.62 -16.09 16.32
C THR A 71 -2.27 -16.50 15.75
N ASN A 72 -2.25 -17.47 14.83
CA ASN A 72 -1.05 -17.92 14.15
C ASN A 72 -1.37 -18.37 12.72
N ARG A 73 -0.31 -18.63 11.94
CA ARG A 73 -0.40 -19.03 10.54
C ARG A 73 -1.13 -20.35 10.33
N ALA A 74 -0.91 -21.34 11.20
CA ALA A 74 -1.53 -22.65 11.08
C ALA A 74 -3.05 -22.55 11.24
N GLU A 75 -3.52 -21.78 12.22
CA GLU A 75 -4.95 -21.49 12.42
C GLU A 75 -5.55 -20.71 11.23
N LEU A 76 -4.82 -19.74 10.68
CA LEU A 76 -5.25 -18.99 9.49
C LEU A 76 -5.49 -19.91 8.29
N ILE A 77 -4.55 -20.82 8.02
CA ILE A 77 -4.67 -21.78 6.92
C ILE A 77 -5.81 -22.76 7.19
N ALA A 78 -5.88 -23.32 8.40
CA ALA A 78 -6.95 -24.24 8.77
C ALA A 78 -8.34 -23.61 8.63
N ALA A 79 -8.51 -22.33 8.99
CA ALA A 79 -9.76 -21.61 8.81
C ALA A 79 -10.16 -21.46 7.33
N PHE A 80 -9.19 -21.26 6.44
CA PHE A 80 -9.44 -21.21 4.99
C PHE A 80 -9.81 -22.58 4.43
N GLU A 81 -9.10 -23.63 4.85
CA GLU A 81 -9.35 -25.01 4.42
C GLU A 81 -10.71 -25.53 4.91
N ASP A 82 -11.06 -25.31 6.18
CA ASP A 82 -12.31 -25.77 6.79
C ASP A 82 -13.55 -25.19 6.09
N ALA A 83 -13.54 -23.90 5.80
CA ALA A 83 -14.68 -23.26 5.13
C ALA A 83 -14.73 -23.52 3.61
N GLY A 84 -13.63 -23.94 2.97
CA GLY A 84 -13.56 -24.15 1.52
C GLY A 84 -14.08 -22.96 0.71
N ASP A 85 -15.04 -23.19 -0.19
CA ASP A 85 -15.66 -22.13 -1.02
C ASP A 85 -16.77 -21.35 -0.32
N ALA A 86 -17.20 -21.78 0.87
CA ALA A 86 -18.28 -21.11 1.60
C ALA A 86 -17.86 -19.69 2.02
N PRO A 87 -18.82 -18.74 2.14
CA PRO A 87 -18.55 -17.44 2.72
C PRO A 87 -17.93 -17.60 4.11
N LYS A 88 -16.81 -16.91 4.35
CA LYS A 88 -16.03 -17.06 5.59
C LYS A 88 -15.50 -15.74 6.12
N ILE A 89 -15.50 -15.59 7.43
CA ILE A 89 -14.91 -14.45 8.12
C ILE A 89 -13.76 -14.98 8.96
N VAL A 90 -12.57 -14.46 8.73
CA VAL A 90 -11.37 -14.79 9.50
C VAL A 90 -10.89 -13.55 10.20
N ARG A 91 -10.89 -13.58 11.53
CA ARG A 91 -10.40 -12.47 12.36
C ARG A 91 -8.97 -12.75 12.80
N ILE A 92 -8.03 -11.86 12.51
CA ILE A 92 -6.67 -11.91 13.04
C ILE A 92 -6.65 -11.24 14.42
N ALA A 93 -6.19 -11.96 15.44
CA ALA A 93 -6.02 -11.43 16.78
C ALA A 93 -4.53 -11.42 17.17
N GLY A 94 -4.01 -10.22 17.48
CA GLY A 94 -2.58 -10.01 17.74
C GLY A 94 -1.72 -10.20 16.50
N THR A 95 -0.50 -10.67 16.68
CA THR A 95 0.48 -10.85 15.61
C THR A 95 0.47 -12.28 15.06
N VAL A 96 0.27 -12.40 13.76
CA VAL A 96 0.48 -13.64 12.99
C VAL A 96 1.78 -13.52 12.21
N HIS A 97 2.77 -14.36 12.55
CA HIS A 97 3.98 -14.50 11.75
C HIS A 97 3.71 -15.44 10.56
N GLY A 98 3.77 -14.92 9.34
CA GLY A 98 3.62 -15.68 8.10
C GLY A 98 4.83 -16.55 7.76
N ASN A 99 6.02 -16.11 8.15
CA ASN A 99 7.25 -16.89 8.06
C ASN A 99 7.50 -17.65 9.37
N SER A 100 6.64 -18.64 9.69
CA SER A 100 6.72 -19.41 10.93
C SER A 100 6.52 -20.90 10.73
N ASP A 101 7.01 -21.68 11.68
CA ASP A 101 6.66 -23.10 11.79
C ASP A 101 5.21 -23.29 12.27
N ALA A 102 4.78 -24.55 12.37
CA ALA A 102 3.43 -24.91 12.82
C ALA A 102 3.14 -24.52 14.28
N ALA A 103 4.17 -24.27 15.10
CA ALA A 103 4.02 -23.78 16.46
C ALA A 103 3.99 -22.24 16.55
N GLY A 104 4.16 -21.54 15.42
CA GLY A 104 4.21 -20.08 15.35
C GLY A 104 5.60 -19.50 15.60
N THR A 105 6.65 -20.32 15.63
CA THR A 105 8.04 -19.86 15.81
C THR A 105 8.57 -19.31 14.48
N PRO A 106 9.10 -18.07 14.42
CA PRO A 106 9.69 -17.53 13.20
C PRO A 106 10.82 -18.40 12.62
N ILE A 107 10.85 -18.57 11.30
CA ILE A 107 11.86 -19.36 10.59
C ILE A 107 12.92 -18.44 9.98
N GLY A 108 14.18 -18.66 10.34
CA GLY A 108 15.33 -17.93 9.77
C GLY A 108 15.72 -18.41 8.37
N CYS A 109 16.44 -17.57 7.61
CA CYS A 109 16.85 -17.84 6.24
C CYS A 109 17.64 -19.13 6.06
N GLU A 110 18.46 -19.50 7.05
CA GLU A 110 19.29 -20.72 7.03
C GLU A 110 18.46 -21.98 6.87
N ALA A 111 17.23 -22.00 7.42
CA ALA A 111 16.34 -23.15 7.34
C ALA A 111 15.85 -23.42 5.90
N TYR A 112 15.88 -22.41 5.03
CA TYR A 112 15.43 -22.50 3.65
C TYR A 112 16.53 -22.86 2.66
N GLN A 113 17.80 -22.70 3.03
CA GLN A 113 18.94 -22.98 2.16
C GLN A 113 18.91 -24.41 1.62
N GLN A 114 19.09 -24.57 0.30
CA GLN A 114 19.13 -25.84 -0.42
C GLN A 114 20.48 -26.02 -1.13
N ASP A 115 20.82 -27.28 -1.41
CA ASP A 115 21.90 -27.66 -2.33
C ASP A 115 23.27 -26.98 -2.08
N GLY A 116 23.54 -26.67 -0.80
CA GLY A 116 24.80 -26.06 -0.36
C GLY A 116 24.91 -24.55 -0.61
N TYR A 117 23.80 -23.89 -0.97
CA TYR A 117 23.70 -22.44 -1.06
C TYR A 117 24.11 -21.78 0.25
N THR A 118 24.93 -20.73 0.11
CA THR A 118 25.20 -19.74 1.17
C THR A 118 25.38 -18.42 0.45
N LEU A 119 24.93 -17.31 1.06
CA LEU A 119 25.12 -15.97 0.48
C LEU A 119 26.61 -15.70 0.18
N GLU A 120 27.53 -16.10 1.06
CA GLU A 120 28.98 -15.96 0.85
C GLU A 120 29.47 -16.59 -0.46
N LYS A 121 29.12 -17.86 -0.72
CA LYS A 121 29.46 -18.54 -1.97
C LYS A 121 28.81 -17.89 -3.20
N TYR A 122 27.55 -17.46 -3.06
CA TYR A 122 26.83 -16.79 -4.14
C TYR A 122 27.53 -15.49 -4.52
N LEU A 123 27.88 -14.68 -3.53
CA LEU A 123 28.60 -13.43 -3.73
C LEU A 123 29.98 -13.66 -4.35
N ALA A 124 30.74 -14.65 -3.87
CA ALA A 124 32.06 -14.97 -4.43
C ALA A 124 32.01 -15.47 -5.89
N ALA A 125 30.92 -16.15 -6.27
CA ALA A 125 30.76 -16.69 -7.62
C ALA A 125 30.28 -15.64 -8.62
N TYR A 126 29.39 -14.75 -8.19
CA TYR A 126 28.68 -13.81 -9.07
C TYR A 126 29.10 -12.35 -8.88
N ASP A 127 30.24 -12.12 -8.19
CA ASP A 127 30.90 -10.82 -8.15
C ASP A 127 31.13 -10.30 -9.58
N PRO A 128 30.73 -9.07 -9.92
CA PRO A 128 30.97 -8.50 -11.24
C PRO A 128 32.44 -8.52 -11.69
N GLU A 129 33.41 -8.54 -10.77
CA GLU A 129 34.83 -8.70 -11.11
C GLU A 129 35.19 -10.12 -11.59
N VAL A 130 34.41 -11.12 -11.19
CA VAL A 130 34.60 -12.55 -11.50
C VAL A 130 33.68 -13.01 -12.64
N TRP A 131 32.39 -12.68 -12.55
CA TRP A 131 31.34 -13.12 -13.46
C TRP A 131 31.16 -12.19 -14.66
N GLY A 132 31.49 -10.91 -14.50
CA GLY A 132 31.14 -9.86 -15.46
C GLY A 132 29.70 -9.36 -15.29
N ARG A 133 29.26 -8.53 -16.23
CA ARG A 133 27.96 -7.82 -16.15
C ARG A 133 26.99 -8.12 -17.31
N ASP A 134 27.43 -8.88 -18.30
CA ASP A 134 26.67 -9.07 -19.55
C ASP A 134 25.61 -10.17 -19.45
N GLU A 135 25.70 -11.04 -18.44
CA GLU A 135 24.83 -12.20 -18.27
C GLU A 135 24.32 -12.31 -16.84
N VAL A 136 23.03 -12.63 -16.72
CA VAL A 136 22.44 -13.00 -15.43
C VAL A 136 23.13 -14.24 -14.84
N PRO A 137 23.32 -14.31 -13.50
CA PRO A 137 23.86 -15.49 -12.82
C PRO A 137 23.21 -16.79 -13.29
N SER A 138 24.03 -17.82 -13.47
CA SER A 138 23.56 -19.15 -13.86
C SER A 138 24.44 -20.26 -13.29
N GLY A 139 23.99 -21.51 -13.43
CA GLY A 139 24.71 -22.69 -12.95
C GLY A 139 24.36 -23.08 -11.52
N PRO A 140 25.14 -24.00 -10.90
CA PRO A 140 24.70 -24.72 -9.72
C PRO A 140 24.40 -23.86 -8.48
N LEU A 141 25.06 -22.71 -8.30
CA LEU A 141 24.80 -21.83 -7.16
C LEU A 141 23.54 -20.98 -7.35
N GLU A 142 23.25 -20.51 -8.57
CA GLU A 142 21.98 -19.88 -8.89
C GLU A 142 20.83 -20.89 -8.81
N ASP A 143 21.01 -22.11 -9.30
CA ASP A 143 20.01 -23.19 -9.14
C ASP A 143 19.72 -23.45 -7.65
N ALA A 144 20.75 -23.44 -6.81
CA ALA A 144 20.61 -23.59 -5.36
C ALA A 144 19.92 -22.38 -4.70
N ARG A 145 20.18 -21.15 -5.17
CA ARG A 145 19.44 -19.94 -4.74
C ARG A 145 17.96 -20.07 -5.09
N VAL A 146 17.64 -20.42 -6.33
CA VAL A 146 16.26 -20.63 -6.81
C VAL A 146 15.55 -21.71 -6.01
N ALA A 147 16.21 -22.84 -5.72
CA ALA A 147 15.65 -23.89 -4.88
C ALA A 147 15.37 -23.42 -3.45
N SER A 148 16.26 -22.59 -2.90
CA SER A 148 16.10 -21.99 -1.56
C SER A 148 14.94 -20.98 -1.52
N ALA A 149 14.88 -20.07 -2.50
CA ALA A 149 13.80 -19.11 -2.68
C ALA A 149 12.43 -19.81 -2.83
N LYS A 150 12.37 -20.89 -3.62
CA LYS A 150 11.15 -21.70 -3.77
C LYS A 150 10.70 -22.32 -2.45
N ARG A 151 11.64 -22.74 -1.59
CA ARG A 151 11.33 -23.30 -0.28
C ARG A 151 10.78 -22.25 0.67
N GLN A 152 11.34 -21.04 0.67
CA GLN A 152 10.80 -19.91 1.43
C GLN A 152 9.43 -19.49 0.90
N ALA A 153 9.26 -19.39 -0.42
CA ALA A 153 8.00 -19.03 -1.07
C ALA A 153 6.83 -19.92 -0.60
N ALA A 154 7.07 -21.24 -0.44
CA ALA A 154 6.07 -22.17 0.07
C ALA A 154 5.65 -21.91 1.54
N ALA A 155 6.51 -21.26 2.32
CA ALA A 155 6.25 -20.89 3.71
C ALA A 155 5.63 -19.49 3.84
N VAL A 156 6.10 -18.50 3.08
CA VAL A 156 5.64 -17.11 3.23
C VAL A 156 4.34 -16.83 2.49
N ASN A 157 4.06 -17.52 1.38
CA ASN A 157 2.85 -17.31 0.60
C ASN A 157 1.62 -17.91 1.33
N VAL A 158 0.58 -17.09 1.48
CA VAL A 158 -0.71 -17.50 2.05
C VAL A 158 -1.81 -17.13 1.06
N ASN A 159 -2.39 -18.15 0.42
CA ASN A 159 -3.48 -17.95 -0.54
C ASN A 159 -4.81 -17.67 0.18
N VAL A 160 -5.46 -16.56 -0.18
CA VAL A 160 -6.77 -16.19 0.36
C VAL A 160 -7.86 -16.68 -0.61
N PRO A 161 -8.76 -17.57 -0.19
CA PRO A 161 -9.80 -18.11 -1.08
C PRO A 161 -10.93 -17.10 -1.33
N SER A 162 -11.78 -17.40 -2.32
CA SER A 162 -12.98 -16.61 -2.63
C SER A 162 -13.94 -16.47 -1.43
N ASN A 163 -14.81 -15.46 -1.49
CA ASN A 163 -15.87 -15.22 -0.50
C ASN A 163 -15.34 -15.05 0.94
N THR A 164 -14.24 -14.31 1.08
CA THR A 164 -13.51 -14.17 2.34
C THR A 164 -13.55 -12.73 2.83
N THR A 165 -13.85 -12.53 4.10
CA THR A 165 -13.49 -11.31 4.83
C THR A 165 -12.38 -11.64 5.81
N LEU A 166 -11.17 -11.14 5.55
CA LEU A 166 -10.04 -11.18 6.46
C LEU A 166 -9.95 -9.83 7.18
N ILE A 167 -10.03 -9.83 8.51
CA ILE A 167 -10.13 -8.58 9.28
C ILE A 167 -9.38 -8.63 10.60
N GLY A 168 -8.76 -7.53 11.03
CA GLY A 168 -8.21 -7.44 12.38
C GLY A 168 -9.31 -7.41 13.46
N ALA A 169 -9.17 -8.23 14.51
CA ALA A 169 -10.10 -8.30 15.65
C ALA A 169 -9.99 -7.07 16.59
N GLY A 170 -8.85 -6.36 16.55
CA GLY A 170 -8.50 -5.26 17.44
C GLY A 170 -7.86 -4.09 16.70
N LYS A 171 -6.99 -3.34 17.38
CA LYS A 171 -6.23 -2.22 16.77
C LYS A 171 -4.78 -2.58 16.45
N ASP A 172 -4.38 -3.78 16.85
CA ASP A 172 -3.03 -4.33 16.93
C ASP A 172 -2.92 -5.67 16.17
N ALA A 173 -3.86 -5.93 15.25
CA ALA A 173 -3.82 -7.11 14.42
C ALA A 173 -2.76 -6.94 13.33
N THR A 174 -1.70 -7.73 13.40
CA THR A 174 -0.53 -7.61 12.53
C THR A 174 -0.24 -8.94 11.84
N VAL A 175 0.14 -8.88 10.57
CA VAL A 175 0.67 -9.99 9.79
C VAL A 175 2.10 -9.64 9.40
N VAL A 176 3.07 -10.40 9.91
CA VAL A 176 4.50 -10.16 9.69
C VAL A 176 5.09 -11.25 8.81
N GLY A 177 5.80 -10.89 7.73
CA GLY A 177 6.52 -11.87 6.92
C GLY A 177 5.66 -12.81 6.08
N ALA A 178 4.36 -12.50 5.89
CA ALA A 178 3.50 -13.22 4.97
C ALA A 178 3.36 -12.46 3.65
N SER A 179 3.36 -13.17 2.54
CA SER A 179 2.82 -12.63 1.28
C SER A 179 1.40 -13.14 1.10
N LEU A 180 0.40 -12.26 1.31
CA LEU A 180 -0.99 -12.63 1.08
C LEU A 180 -1.29 -12.65 -0.42
N GLN A 181 -1.79 -13.78 -0.90
CA GLN A 181 -2.04 -14.03 -2.32
C GLN A 181 -3.54 -14.12 -2.57
N VAL A 182 -4.16 -13.04 -3.05
CA VAL A 182 -5.53 -13.02 -3.58
C VAL A 182 -5.45 -13.40 -5.06
N LYS A 183 -5.31 -14.70 -5.32
CA LYS A 183 -4.91 -15.22 -6.63
C LYS A 183 -5.99 -16.05 -7.31
N ASN A 184 -6.43 -15.62 -8.49
CA ASN A 184 -7.45 -16.28 -9.31
C ASN A 184 -8.76 -16.56 -8.54
N VAL A 185 -9.16 -15.63 -7.68
CA VAL A 185 -10.34 -15.73 -6.82
C VAL A 185 -11.26 -14.52 -7.04
N SER A 186 -12.41 -14.53 -6.39
CA SER A 186 -13.32 -13.38 -6.42
C SER A 186 -13.94 -13.11 -5.05
N ASN A 187 -14.39 -11.87 -4.86
CA ASN A 187 -15.18 -11.44 -3.71
C ASN A 187 -14.41 -11.57 -2.39
N VAL A 188 -13.39 -10.73 -2.23
CA VAL A 188 -12.49 -10.72 -1.05
C VAL A 188 -12.45 -9.34 -0.41
N ILE A 189 -12.53 -9.30 0.93
CA ILE A 189 -12.40 -8.09 1.75
C ILE A 189 -11.22 -8.28 2.70
N ILE A 190 -10.28 -7.33 2.73
CA ILE A 190 -9.13 -7.32 3.63
C ILE A 190 -9.13 -6.00 4.39
N ARG A 191 -9.29 -6.04 5.72
CA ARG A 191 -9.48 -4.81 6.50
C ARG A 191 -8.79 -4.79 7.85
N ASN A 192 -8.41 -3.61 8.30
CA ASN A 192 -7.97 -3.37 9.68
C ASN A 192 -6.76 -4.24 10.10
N LEU A 193 -5.80 -4.43 9.18
CA LEU A 193 -4.59 -5.21 9.43
C LEU A 193 -3.35 -4.35 9.19
N THR A 194 -2.34 -4.54 10.02
CA THR A 194 -0.98 -4.09 9.72
C THR A 194 -0.22 -5.22 9.03
N PHE A 195 0.44 -4.94 7.93
CA PHE A 195 1.32 -5.83 7.18
C PHE A 195 2.74 -5.30 7.23
N GLU A 196 3.68 -6.15 7.66
CA GLU A 196 5.06 -5.75 7.88
C GLU A 196 6.06 -6.82 7.40
N ASP A 197 7.22 -6.36 6.94
CA ASP A 197 8.45 -7.17 6.77
C ASP A 197 8.24 -8.47 5.97
N THR A 198 7.62 -8.37 4.79
CA THR A 198 7.58 -9.51 3.85
C THR A 198 8.89 -9.53 3.06
N TYR A 199 9.91 -10.16 3.66
CA TYR A 199 11.27 -10.14 3.11
C TYR A 199 11.67 -11.45 2.41
N ASP A 200 12.49 -11.32 1.37
CA ASP A 200 13.14 -12.41 0.65
C ASP A 200 14.55 -12.66 1.20
N CYS A 201 14.83 -13.90 1.61
CA CYS A 201 16.16 -14.31 2.06
C CYS A 201 17.15 -14.49 0.91
N PHE A 202 16.64 -14.63 -0.32
CA PHE A 202 17.38 -15.04 -1.50
C PHE A 202 17.14 -14.12 -2.71
N PRO A 203 17.26 -12.77 -2.58
CA PRO A 203 17.17 -11.88 -3.74
C PRO A 203 18.06 -12.33 -4.89
N GLN A 204 17.56 -12.23 -6.11
CA GLN A 204 18.33 -12.51 -7.31
C GLN A 204 19.22 -11.31 -7.66
N TRP A 205 20.49 -11.55 -7.95
CA TRP A 205 21.35 -10.54 -8.56
C TRP A 205 21.12 -10.53 -10.07
N ASP A 206 20.80 -9.37 -10.63
CA ASP A 206 20.77 -9.15 -12.08
C ASP A 206 21.75 -8.02 -12.43
N PRO A 207 22.94 -8.31 -12.98
CA PRO A 207 23.91 -7.29 -13.36
C PRO A 207 23.50 -6.49 -14.61
N THR A 208 22.46 -6.93 -15.33
CA THR A 208 21.92 -6.29 -16.53
C THR A 208 20.72 -5.38 -16.25
N ASP A 209 20.20 -5.41 -15.02
CA ASP A 209 19.12 -4.54 -14.57
C ASP A 209 19.67 -3.16 -14.19
N GLY A 210 19.42 -2.16 -15.03
CA GLY A 210 20.00 -0.83 -14.89
C GLY A 210 21.49 -0.77 -15.25
N ASP A 211 22.10 0.39 -15.06
CA ASP A 211 23.50 0.63 -15.45
C ASP A 211 24.50 -0.07 -14.53
N THR A 212 24.11 -0.31 -13.28
CA THR A 212 24.96 -0.86 -12.21
C THR A 212 24.52 -2.24 -11.72
N GLY A 213 23.46 -2.81 -12.30
CA GLY A 213 22.82 -4.05 -11.83
C GLY A 213 21.92 -3.79 -10.63
N HIS A 214 21.03 -4.73 -10.31
CA HIS A 214 20.15 -4.65 -9.14
C HIS A 214 19.90 -6.01 -8.49
N TRP A 215 19.59 -5.99 -7.20
CA TRP A 215 19.04 -7.13 -6.49
C TRP A 215 17.51 -7.08 -6.56
N ASN A 216 16.89 -8.20 -6.90
CA ASN A 216 15.44 -8.30 -7.07
C ASN A 216 14.86 -9.39 -6.16
N SER A 217 13.86 -9.02 -5.37
CA SER A 217 13.09 -9.91 -4.49
C SER A 217 11.73 -10.24 -5.10
N GLU A 218 11.02 -11.22 -4.52
CA GLU A 218 9.80 -11.79 -5.12
C GLU A 218 8.51 -11.55 -4.32
N TYR A 219 8.60 -10.99 -3.11
CA TYR A 219 7.48 -11.01 -2.18
C TYR A 219 6.93 -9.62 -1.87
N ASP A 220 5.61 -9.50 -2.03
CA ASP A 220 4.84 -8.36 -1.59
C ASP A 220 4.04 -8.69 -0.34
N ASN A 221 3.67 -7.70 0.48
CA ASN A 221 2.76 -7.96 1.60
C ASN A 221 1.40 -8.50 1.09
N LEU A 222 0.90 -7.95 -0.01
CA LEU A 222 -0.38 -8.33 -0.62
C LEU A 222 -0.29 -8.30 -2.14
N VAL A 223 -0.72 -9.39 -2.78
CA VAL A 223 -0.84 -9.48 -4.23
C VAL A 223 -2.27 -9.80 -4.62
N VAL A 224 -2.85 -8.96 -5.49
CA VAL A 224 -4.11 -9.26 -6.18
C VAL A 224 -3.76 -9.70 -7.59
N TYR A 225 -3.76 -11.01 -7.81
CA TYR A 225 -3.36 -11.65 -9.06
C TYR A 225 -4.59 -12.24 -9.75
N GLY A 226 -4.95 -11.75 -10.94
CA GLY A 226 -6.02 -12.37 -11.75
C GLY A 226 -7.38 -12.47 -11.06
N SER A 227 -7.58 -11.70 -9.98
CA SER A 227 -8.76 -11.78 -9.11
C SER A 227 -9.72 -10.62 -9.35
N ARG A 228 -10.99 -10.78 -8.97
CA ARG A 228 -12.02 -9.76 -9.17
C ARG A 228 -12.80 -9.43 -7.90
N HIS A 229 -13.35 -8.23 -7.80
CA HIS A 229 -14.14 -7.78 -6.63
C HIS A 229 -13.35 -7.90 -5.32
N VAL A 230 -12.34 -7.03 -5.20
CA VAL A 230 -11.45 -7.01 -4.03
C VAL A 230 -11.51 -5.64 -3.36
N TRP A 231 -11.76 -5.61 -2.06
CA TRP A 231 -11.78 -4.40 -1.26
C TRP A 231 -10.71 -4.46 -0.16
N VAL A 232 -9.74 -3.55 -0.24
CA VAL A 232 -8.63 -3.44 0.70
C VAL A 232 -8.78 -2.12 1.45
N ASP A 233 -9.14 -2.18 2.73
CA ASP A 233 -9.57 -0.99 3.47
C ASP A 233 -9.07 -0.89 4.91
N HIS A 234 -8.60 0.31 5.30
CA HIS A 234 -8.08 0.57 6.65
C HIS A 234 -6.94 -0.38 7.05
N ASN A 235 -6.03 -0.71 6.13
CA ASN A 235 -4.83 -1.47 6.44
C ASN A 235 -3.60 -0.55 6.53
N THR A 236 -2.53 -1.05 7.12
CA THR A 236 -1.22 -0.39 7.14
C THR A 236 -0.19 -1.35 6.53
N PHE A 237 0.66 -0.86 5.64
CA PHE A 237 1.72 -1.62 4.96
C PHE A 237 3.05 -0.90 5.14
N SER A 238 4.11 -1.62 5.52
CA SER A 238 5.49 -1.08 5.61
C SER A 238 6.55 -2.18 5.70
N ASP A 239 7.82 -1.80 5.61
CA ASP A 239 8.96 -2.72 5.85
C ASP A 239 9.13 -3.13 7.32
N GLY A 240 8.38 -2.53 8.24
CA GLY A 240 8.43 -2.85 9.66
C GLY A 240 9.81 -2.57 10.26
N ASP A 241 10.35 -3.56 10.98
CA ASP A 241 11.64 -3.46 11.67
C ASP A 241 12.85 -3.78 10.77
N ARG A 242 12.62 -4.00 9.46
CA ARG A 242 13.66 -4.26 8.46
C ARG A 242 13.62 -3.20 7.35
N PRO A 243 13.81 -1.90 7.62
CA PRO A 243 13.80 -0.91 6.54
C PRO A 243 14.98 -1.14 5.58
N ASP A 244 14.78 -0.80 4.31
CA ASP A 244 15.82 -0.85 3.27
C ASP A 244 17.09 -0.07 3.66
N ALA A 245 16.94 1.04 4.39
CA ALA A 245 18.07 1.87 4.83
C ALA A 245 19.07 1.11 5.74
N ASP A 246 18.64 0.04 6.39
CA ASP A 246 19.48 -0.77 7.28
C ASP A 246 20.05 -2.02 6.59
N GLN A 247 19.68 -2.28 5.33
CA GLN A 247 20.17 -3.44 4.57
C GLN A 247 21.62 -3.26 4.09
N PRO A 248 22.39 -4.36 4.01
CA PRO A 248 23.74 -4.31 3.47
C PRO A 248 23.73 -3.97 1.97
N ARG A 249 24.89 -3.54 1.48
CA ARG A 249 25.14 -3.42 0.05
C ARG A 249 26.10 -4.51 -0.41
N TYR A 250 25.79 -5.15 -1.53
CA TYR A 250 26.68 -6.08 -2.22
C TYR A 250 26.78 -5.66 -3.67
N PHE A 251 27.99 -5.72 -4.23
CA PHE A 251 28.29 -5.25 -5.58
C PHE A 251 27.91 -3.77 -5.79
N ASP A 252 28.11 -2.96 -4.75
CA ASP A 252 27.71 -1.55 -4.63
C ASP A 252 26.19 -1.28 -4.69
N GLU A 253 25.37 -2.32 -4.77
CA GLU A 253 23.91 -2.24 -4.84
C GLU A 253 23.27 -2.63 -3.51
N LEU A 254 22.11 -2.02 -3.22
CA LEU A 254 21.32 -2.40 -2.05
C LEU A 254 20.94 -3.88 -2.17
N PHE A 255 21.17 -4.67 -1.13
CA PHE A 255 20.64 -6.03 -1.04
C PHE A 255 19.13 -5.95 -0.78
N GLN A 256 18.38 -5.66 -1.84
CA GLN A 256 16.96 -5.33 -1.81
C GLN A 256 16.16 -6.59 -1.48
N GLN A 257 15.80 -6.73 -0.20
CA GLN A 257 15.06 -7.87 0.34
C GLN A 257 13.54 -7.72 0.23
N HIS A 258 13.05 -6.55 -0.21
CA HIS A 258 11.64 -6.29 -0.44
C HIS A 258 11.37 -6.10 -1.93
N ASP A 259 10.18 -6.52 -2.39
CA ASP A 259 9.70 -6.14 -3.71
C ASP A 259 8.62 -5.06 -3.62
N GLY A 260 7.35 -5.41 -3.85
CA GLY A 260 6.21 -4.52 -3.70
C GLY A 260 5.68 -4.44 -2.26
N LEU A 261 4.94 -3.40 -1.90
CA LEU A 261 4.03 -3.50 -0.73
C LEU A 261 2.74 -4.18 -1.16
N PHE A 262 2.10 -3.64 -2.20
CA PHE A 262 0.80 -4.10 -2.66
C PHE A 262 0.66 -4.00 -4.18
N ASP A 263 0.72 -5.14 -4.85
CA ASP A 263 0.57 -5.24 -6.30
C ASP A 263 -0.80 -5.77 -6.77
N ILE A 264 -1.24 -5.26 -7.93
CA ILE A 264 -2.49 -5.62 -8.60
C ILE A 264 -2.17 -5.96 -10.07
N VAL A 265 -2.16 -7.24 -10.41
CA VAL A 265 -1.49 -7.72 -11.64
C VAL A 265 -2.25 -8.84 -12.34
N ARG A 266 -1.83 -9.13 -13.57
CA ARG A 266 -2.20 -10.35 -14.33
C ARG A 266 -3.70 -10.54 -14.48
N GLY A 267 -4.37 -9.50 -14.95
CA GLY A 267 -5.80 -9.51 -15.23
C GLY A 267 -6.70 -9.38 -14.00
N ALA A 268 -6.14 -8.94 -12.86
CA ALA A 268 -6.94 -8.46 -11.75
C ALA A 268 -7.89 -7.35 -12.20
N ASP A 269 -9.07 -7.23 -11.59
CA ASP A 269 -10.06 -6.24 -12.02
C ASP A 269 -11.08 -5.93 -10.91
N LEU A 270 -11.72 -4.77 -10.97
CA LEU A 270 -12.72 -4.38 -9.97
C LEU A 270 -12.15 -4.39 -8.54
N VAL A 271 -11.15 -3.55 -8.31
CA VAL A 271 -10.45 -3.42 -7.03
C VAL A 271 -10.68 -2.01 -6.46
N THR A 272 -10.98 -1.91 -5.16
CA THR A 272 -11.02 -0.64 -4.43
C THR A 272 -10.04 -0.71 -3.26
N VAL A 273 -9.13 0.26 -3.20
CA VAL A 273 -8.12 0.44 -2.16
C VAL A 273 -8.43 1.75 -1.45
N SER A 274 -8.94 1.67 -0.22
CA SER A 274 -9.44 2.82 0.49
C SER A 274 -8.90 2.96 1.91
N TRP A 275 -8.60 4.19 2.34
CA TRP A 275 -8.23 4.45 3.75
C TRP A 275 -7.03 3.63 4.26
N ASN A 276 -6.12 3.19 3.40
CA ASN A 276 -4.92 2.47 3.82
C ASN A 276 -3.77 3.45 4.11
N VAL A 277 -2.79 2.99 4.88
CA VAL A 277 -1.48 3.64 5.01
C VAL A 277 -0.46 2.74 4.34
N LEU A 278 0.27 3.26 3.34
CA LEU A 278 1.40 2.61 2.71
C LEU A 278 2.61 3.49 2.97
N LYS A 279 3.62 2.97 3.67
CA LYS A 279 4.71 3.82 4.17
C LYS A 279 6.04 3.11 4.26
N ASP A 280 7.10 3.92 4.30
CA ASP A 280 8.46 3.50 4.64
C ASP A 280 8.90 2.30 3.78
N HIS A 281 8.89 2.48 2.45
CA HIS A 281 9.14 1.41 1.47
C HIS A 281 9.58 1.96 0.10
N ASP A 282 10.29 1.15 -0.69
CA ASP A 282 10.76 1.52 -2.03
C ASP A 282 9.64 1.46 -3.10
N LYS A 283 9.26 0.26 -3.55
CA LYS A 283 8.37 0.02 -4.71
C LYS A 283 6.93 -0.24 -4.24
N THR A 284 6.09 0.79 -4.13
CA THR A 284 4.84 0.63 -3.36
C THR A 284 3.74 -0.22 -4.00
N MET A 285 3.29 0.13 -5.21
CA MET A 285 2.10 -0.45 -5.84
C MET A 285 2.18 -0.44 -7.36
N LEU A 286 2.38 -1.62 -7.93
CA LEU A 286 2.31 -1.86 -9.36
C LEU A 286 0.90 -2.30 -9.77
N ILE A 287 0.33 -1.61 -10.77
CA ILE A 287 -0.94 -1.97 -11.40
C ILE A 287 -0.65 -2.38 -12.85
N GLY A 288 -0.58 -3.69 -13.08
CA GLY A 288 -0.11 -4.28 -14.34
C GLY A 288 1.41 -4.38 -14.40
N ASN A 289 1.95 -5.61 -14.41
CA ASN A 289 3.38 -5.84 -14.17
C ASN A 289 4.26 -5.91 -15.43
N SER A 290 3.70 -5.97 -16.64
CA SER A 290 4.50 -6.05 -17.86
C SER A 290 3.83 -5.38 -19.04
N ASP A 291 4.62 -4.66 -19.84
CA ASP A 291 4.20 -4.10 -21.13
C ASP A 291 3.74 -5.20 -22.11
N GLY A 292 4.27 -6.42 -21.96
CA GLY A 292 3.90 -7.60 -22.75
C GLY A 292 2.65 -8.34 -22.26
N ALA A 293 2.05 -7.93 -21.13
CA ALA A 293 0.90 -8.62 -20.52
C ALA A 293 -0.47 -8.22 -21.11
N GLY A 294 -0.50 -7.57 -22.28
CA GLY A 294 -1.74 -7.04 -22.86
C GLY A 294 -2.83 -8.09 -23.15
N ALA A 295 -2.49 -9.38 -23.23
CA ALA A 295 -3.47 -10.47 -23.33
C ALA A 295 -4.24 -10.69 -22.03
N ASP A 296 -3.60 -10.46 -20.89
CA ASP A 296 -4.20 -10.60 -19.56
C ASP A 296 -4.90 -9.30 -19.13
N ASP A 297 -4.27 -8.15 -19.42
CA ASP A 297 -4.58 -6.89 -18.73
C ASP A 297 -5.49 -5.92 -19.50
N ARG A 298 -5.54 -5.97 -20.84
CA ARG A 298 -6.39 -5.03 -21.62
C ARG A 298 -7.87 -5.22 -21.26
N GLY A 299 -8.53 -4.11 -20.94
CA GLY A 299 -9.94 -4.10 -20.50
C GLY A 299 -10.16 -4.58 -19.06
N LYS A 300 -9.09 -4.84 -18.31
CA LYS A 300 -9.11 -5.17 -16.87
C LYS A 300 -8.33 -4.10 -16.09
N LEU A 301 -7.78 -4.46 -14.93
CA LEU A 301 -7.04 -3.56 -14.03
C LEU A 301 -7.81 -2.29 -13.70
N ARG A 302 -9.14 -2.39 -13.55
CA ARG A 302 -9.97 -1.27 -13.10
C ARG A 302 -9.86 -1.17 -11.58
N VAL A 303 -9.15 -0.14 -11.13
CA VAL A 303 -8.76 0.04 -9.73
C VAL A 303 -9.14 1.44 -9.26
N THR A 304 -9.74 1.55 -8.08
CA THR A 304 -9.97 2.83 -7.41
C THR A 304 -9.08 2.93 -6.18
N LEU A 305 -8.33 4.03 -6.08
CA LEU A 305 -7.51 4.39 -4.92
C LEU A 305 -8.09 5.66 -4.29
N HIS A 306 -8.61 5.60 -3.06
CA HIS A 306 -9.04 6.82 -2.39
C HIS A 306 -8.77 6.88 -0.90
N HIS A 307 -8.52 8.10 -0.40
CA HIS A 307 -8.29 8.34 1.02
C HIS A 307 -7.12 7.54 1.61
N ASN A 308 -6.19 7.07 0.79
CA ASN A 308 -4.99 6.40 1.27
C ASN A 308 -3.93 7.45 1.65
N LEU A 309 -3.12 7.11 2.65
CA LEU A 309 -1.88 7.81 2.97
C LEU A 309 -0.71 7.05 2.35
N PHE A 310 0.00 7.69 1.45
CA PHE A 310 1.30 7.22 0.96
C PHE A 310 2.37 8.08 1.61
N LYS A 311 3.19 7.51 2.50
CA LYS A 311 4.15 8.30 3.30
C LYS A 311 5.56 7.74 3.19
N ASP A 312 6.50 8.58 2.77
CA ASP A 312 7.92 8.20 2.68
C ASP A 312 8.13 6.95 1.83
N VAL A 313 7.38 6.90 0.71
CA VAL A 313 7.52 5.87 -0.31
C VAL A 313 8.34 6.41 -1.49
N ASN A 314 9.26 5.60 -2.02
CA ASN A 314 10.16 6.05 -3.09
C ASN A 314 9.44 6.14 -4.44
N GLU A 315 8.78 5.06 -4.87
CA GLU A 315 8.12 5.03 -6.17
C GLU A 315 6.86 4.16 -6.24
N ARG A 316 6.17 4.20 -7.38
CA ARG A 316 4.99 3.38 -7.73
C ARG A 316 3.83 3.62 -6.77
N ALA A 317 3.33 4.86 -6.68
CA ALA A 317 2.18 5.19 -5.84
C ALA A 317 0.95 5.73 -6.61
N PRO A 318 0.40 5.00 -7.62
CA PRO A 318 0.86 3.75 -8.23
C PRO A 318 1.69 3.94 -9.51
N ARG A 319 2.27 2.85 -10.03
CA ARG A 319 2.66 2.73 -11.45
C ARG A 319 1.64 1.91 -12.22
N VAL A 320 1.11 2.44 -13.33
CA VAL A 320 -0.05 1.88 -14.03
C VAL A 320 0.29 1.45 -15.45
N ARG A 321 -0.25 0.30 -15.87
CA ARG A 321 -0.36 -0.16 -17.26
C ARG A 321 -1.78 -0.63 -17.53
N PHE A 322 -2.26 -0.42 -18.76
CA PHE A 322 -3.58 -0.84 -19.30
C PHE A 322 -4.85 -0.38 -18.57
N GLY A 323 -4.86 -0.34 -17.24
CA GLY A 323 -6.05 -0.21 -16.42
C GLY A 323 -6.67 1.18 -16.42
N GLN A 324 -7.99 1.22 -16.24
CA GLN A 324 -8.72 2.44 -15.85
C GLN A 324 -8.58 2.63 -14.34
N VAL A 325 -7.57 3.41 -13.94
CA VAL A 325 -7.26 3.66 -12.52
C VAL A 325 -7.78 5.03 -12.11
N ASP A 326 -8.71 5.05 -11.13
CA ASP A 326 -9.20 6.26 -10.48
C ASP A 326 -8.47 6.49 -9.16
N SER A 327 -7.61 7.51 -9.09
CA SER A 327 -6.89 7.89 -7.88
C SER A 327 -7.38 9.25 -7.38
N TYR A 328 -8.16 9.28 -6.30
CA TYR A 328 -8.67 10.54 -5.75
C TYR A 328 -8.63 10.67 -4.23
N ASN A 329 -8.49 11.90 -3.74
CA ASN A 329 -8.41 12.20 -2.30
C ASN A 329 -7.35 11.38 -1.53
N ASN A 330 -6.28 10.96 -2.19
CA ASN A 330 -5.13 10.38 -1.50
C ASN A 330 -4.22 11.50 -0.96
N HIS A 331 -3.50 11.20 0.11
CA HIS A 331 -2.49 12.08 0.68
C HIS A 331 -1.11 11.47 0.47
N PHE A 332 -0.26 12.16 -0.27
CA PHE A 332 1.13 11.78 -0.50
C PHE A 332 2.03 12.64 0.37
N VAL A 333 2.88 12.01 1.18
CA VAL A 333 3.79 12.67 2.11
C VAL A 333 5.22 12.24 1.80
N ALA A 334 6.10 13.20 1.59
CA ALA A 334 7.55 12.98 1.61
C ALA A 334 8.14 13.85 2.71
N THR A 335 8.78 13.22 3.69
CA THR A 335 9.54 13.92 4.73
C THR A 335 10.90 14.36 4.18
N ALA A 336 11.52 15.36 4.82
CA ALA A 336 12.81 15.85 4.37
C ALA A 336 13.88 14.74 4.50
N GLY A 337 14.52 14.39 3.38
CA GLY A 337 15.55 13.34 3.32
C GLY A 337 15.02 11.95 2.97
N ALA A 338 13.70 11.75 2.88
CA ALA A 338 13.14 10.51 2.35
C ALA A 338 13.52 10.34 0.87
N ALA A 339 13.74 9.08 0.46
CA ALA A 339 13.87 8.74 -0.96
C ALA A 339 12.57 9.07 -1.68
N TYR A 340 12.68 9.60 -2.91
CA TYR A 340 11.54 9.93 -3.74
C TYR A 340 11.93 9.90 -5.21
N GLY A 341 11.46 8.89 -5.93
CA GLY A 341 11.56 8.75 -7.37
C GLY A 341 10.39 9.43 -8.08
N TYR A 342 9.17 8.94 -7.85
CA TYR A 342 7.94 9.51 -8.41
C TYR A 342 6.69 8.99 -7.68
N THR A 343 5.56 9.69 -7.81
CA THR A 343 4.26 9.16 -7.35
C THR A 343 3.56 8.36 -8.44
N TYR A 344 3.19 9.00 -9.55
CA TYR A 344 2.41 8.36 -10.60
C TYR A 344 3.31 7.93 -11.76
N GLY A 345 3.35 6.63 -12.04
CA GLY A 345 4.02 6.08 -13.21
C GLY A 345 3.05 5.87 -14.37
N ILE A 346 3.25 6.58 -15.48
CA ILE A 346 2.43 6.50 -16.70
C ILE A 346 3.05 5.43 -17.62
N GLY A 347 2.62 4.19 -17.46
CA GLY A 347 3.10 3.03 -18.22
C GLY A 347 2.27 2.71 -19.46
N ALA A 348 2.60 1.60 -20.10
CA ALA A 348 2.01 1.17 -21.36
C ALA A 348 0.49 1.10 -21.31
N GLU A 349 -0.17 1.79 -22.24
CA GLU A 349 -1.63 1.84 -22.40
C GLU A 349 -2.38 2.23 -21.11
N SER A 350 -1.75 2.97 -20.20
CA SER A 350 -2.40 3.35 -18.94
C SER A 350 -3.55 4.33 -19.17
N HIS A 351 -4.67 4.14 -18.46
CA HIS A 351 -5.79 5.08 -18.44
C HIS A 351 -5.96 5.67 -17.04
N LEU A 352 -4.96 6.44 -16.58
CA LEU A 352 -4.92 7.00 -15.22
C LEU A 352 -5.71 8.32 -15.10
N VAL A 353 -6.62 8.38 -14.13
CA VAL A 353 -7.28 9.61 -13.67
C VAL A 353 -6.84 9.86 -12.22
N ALA A 354 -6.01 10.87 -12.01
CA ALA A 354 -5.48 11.27 -10.71
C ALA A 354 -6.01 12.65 -10.31
N GLU A 355 -7.08 12.71 -9.51
CA GLU A 355 -7.78 13.95 -9.20
C GLU A 355 -7.94 14.25 -7.71
N HIS A 356 -7.99 15.52 -7.35
CA HIS A 356 -8.30 15.94 -5.97
C HIS A 356 -7.36 15.38 -4.88
N ASN A 357 -6.12 15.06 -5.23
CA ASN A 357 -5.13 14.54 -4.28
C ASN A 357 -4.35 15.67 -3.62
N ALA A 358 -3.79 15.38 -2.44
CA ALA A 358 -2.96 16.31 -1.69
C ALA A 358 -1.52 15.78 -1.56
N PHE A 359 -0.54 16.65 -1.74
CA PHE A 359 0.88 16.36 -1.57
C PHE A 359 1.45 17.26 -0.47
N SER A 360 2.17 16.67 0.47
CA SER A 360 2.93 17.35 1.52
C SER A 360 4.40 16.97 1.40
N VAL A 361 5.17 17.87 0.80
CA VAL A 361 6.55 17.64 0.34
C VAL A 361 7.48 18.73 0.89
N PRO A 362 8.79 18.47 1.05
CA PRO A 362 9.71 19.44 1.65
C PRO A 362 9.84 20.71 0.79
N LYS A 363 10.37 21.77 1.40
CA LYS A 363 10.70 22.99 0.66
C LYS A 363 11.78 22.69 -0.39
N GLY A 364 11.59 23.20 -1.60
CA GLY A 364 12.54 22.98 -2.70
C GLY A 364 12.36 21.64 -3.43
N PHE A 365 11.35 20.85 -3.04
CA PHE A 365 10.98 19.63 -3.75
C PHE A 365 10.68 19.91 -5.23
N ASP A 366 11.29 19.12 -6.11
CA ASP A 366 11.04 19.19 -7.54
C ASP A 366 9.71 18.51 -7.88
N LYS A 367 8.70 19.33 -8.08
CA LYS A 367 7.34 18.88 -8.41
C LYS A 367 7.24 18.17 -9.76
N ALA A 368 8.21 18.35 -10.66
CA ALA A 368 8.20 17.69 -11.96
C ALA A 368 8.35 16.16 -11.85
N THR A 369 8.93 15.68 -10.74
CA THR A 369 9.12 14.26 -10.44
C THR A 369 7.85 13.54 -9.99
N ILE A 370 6.77 14.26 -9.63
CA ILE A 370 5.51 13.63 -9.17
C ILE A 370 4.95 12.67 -10.23
N LEU A 371 5.08 13.04 -11.51
CA LEU A 371 4.70 12.22 -12.66
C LEU A 371 5.96 11.67 -13.32
N LYS A 372 5.94 10.40 -13.73
CA LYS A 372 7.00 9.79 -14.52
C LYS A 372 6.42 9.14 -15.77
N LYS A 373 6.93 9.52 -16.94
CA LYS A 373 6.58 8.90 -18.21
C LYS A 373 7.40 7.62 -18.40
N TRP A 374 6.72 6.49 -18.55
CA TRP A 374 7.32 5.20 -18.94
C TRP A 374 6.92 4.78 -20.36
N SER A 375 5.79 5.29 -20.86
CA SER A 375 5.30 5.00 -22.21
C SER A 375 4.47 6.15 -22.77
N GLU A 376 4.16 6.10 -24.06
CA GLU A 376 3.23 7.03 -24.70
C GLU A 376 1.79 6.70 -24.27
N SER A 377 1.34 7.32 -23.17
CA SER A 377 -0.04 7.21 -22.67
C SER A 377 -0.48 8.54 -22.07
N SER A 378 -1.76 8.85 -22.23
CA SER A 378 -2.35 10.08 -21.69
C SER A 378 -2.92 9.87 -20.29
N LEU A 379 -2.97 10.95 -19.51
CA LEU A 379 -3.56 10.93 -18.17
C LEU A 379 -4.43 12.15 -17.91
N THR A 380 -5.34 12.03 -16.93
CA THR A 380 -6.06 13.18 -16.37
C THR A 380 -5.49 13.46 -14.98
N ALA A 381 -5.04 14.69 -14.70
CA ALA A 381 -4.41 15.06 -13.42
C ALA A 381 -5.03 16.32 -12.78
N GLY A 382 -6.36 16.35 -12.68
CA GLY A 382 -7.14 17.53 -12.29
C GLY A 382 -7.15 17.85 -10.79
N ASP A 383 -7.16 19.14 -10.44
CA ASP A 383 -7.42 19.62 -9.08
C ASP A 383 -6.51 19.04 -7.97
N ASN A 384 -5.25 18.77 -8.29
CA ASN A 384 -4.28 18.30 -7.29
C ASN A 384 -3.64 19.48 -6.55
N TYR A 385 -3.33 19.29 -5.26
CA TYR A 385 -2.76 20.33 -4.41
C TYR A 385 -1.38 19.90 -3.88
N VAL A 386 -0.35 20.70 -4.15
CA VAL A 386 0.99 20.50 -3.59
C VAL A 386 1.27 21.58 -2.56
N ASN A 387 1.50 21.16 -1.31
CA ASN A 387 1.68 22.04 -0.16
C ASN A 387 0.56 23.10 -0.04
N GLY A 388 -0.68 22.65 -0.16
CA GLY A 388 -1.87 23.49 -0.05
C GLY A 388 -2.14 24.42 -1.23
N ARG A 389 -1.41 24.27 -2.35
CA ARG A 389 -1.63 25.06 -3.58
C ARG A 389 -2.06 24.17 -4.73
N ARG A 390 -3.18 24.52 -5.36
CA ARG A 390 -3.60 23.89 -6.63
C ARG A 390 -2.45 23.95 -7.62
N THR A 391 -2.07 22.80 -8.15
CA THR A 391 -0.89 22.61 -9.01
C THR A 391 -1.31 21.80 -10.23
N ASP A 392 -1.02 22.33 -11.41
CA ASP A 392 -1.15 21.59 -12.66
C ASP A 392 0.06 20.65 -12.80
N LEU A 393 -0.14 19.38 -12.46
CA LEU A 393 0.95 18.40 -12.42
C LEU A 393 1.52 18.11 -13.82
N ILE A 394 0.68 18.10 -14.87
CA ILE A 394 1.11 17.84 -16.24
C ILE A 394 1.95 19.02 -16.75
N ALA A 395 1.48 20.26 -16.56
CA ALA A 395 2.24 21.43 -16.99
C ALA A 395 3.57 21.56 -16.24
N VAL A 396 3.58 21.26 -14.94
CA VAL A 396 4.80 21.26 -14.12
C VAL A 396 5.79 20.19 -14.60
N HIS A 397 5.33 18.96 -14.85
CA HIS A 397 6.16 17.90 -15.42
C HIS A 397 6.74 18.29 -16.78
N ASN A 398 5.88 18.71 -17.72
CA ASN A 398 6.29 19.07 -19.08
C ASN A 398 7.29 20.23 -19.12
N ALA A 399 7.22 21.16 -18.17
CA ALA A 399 8.18 22.25 -18.04
C ALA A 399 9.52 21.79 -17.43
N GLY A 400 9.50 20.87 -16.46
CA GLY A 400 10.70 20.36 -15.78
C GLY A 400 11.43 19.25 -16.53
N VAL A 401 10.71 18.45 -17.32
CA VAL A 401 11.22 17.28 -18.05
C VAL A 401 10.85 17.38 -19.53
N PRO A 402 11.43 18.33 -20.30
CA PRO A 402 11.02 18.60 -21.67
C PRO A 402 11.16 17.41 -22.64
N ALA A 403 12.07 16.47 -22.35
CA ALA A 403 12.29 15.27 -23.15
C ALA A 403 11.18 14.21 -23.00
N GLU A 404 10.38 14.27 -21.92
CA GLU A 404 9.38 13.26 -21.57
C GLU A 404 7.96 13.85 -21.53
N GLN A 405 7.55 14.59 -22.56
CA GLN A 405 6.23 15.26 -22.57
C GLN A 405 5.06 14.28 -22.32
N LEU A 406 4.20 14.63 -21.36
CA LEU A 406 2.94 13.97 -21.06
C LEU A 406 1.77 14.66 -21.78
N THR A 407 0.80 13.85 -22.19
CA THR A 407 -0.42 14.30 -22.87
C THR A 407 -1.62 14.19 -21.95
N GLU A 408 -2.48 15.21 -21.93
CA GLU A 408 -3.69 15.22 -21.11
C GLU A 408 -4.82 14.39 -21.73
N GLY A 409 -5.65 13.78 -20.86
CA GLY A 409 -6.92 13.14 -21.22
C GLY A 409 -6.83 11.61 -21.22
N ALA A 410 -7.18 10.99 -20.09
CA ALA A 410 -7.15 9.52 -19.94
C ALA A 410 -8.14 8.74 -20.83
N GLY A 411 -9.07 9.45 -21.49
CA GLY A 411 -10.10 8.85 -22.36
C GLY A 411 -11.33 8.31 -21.64
N TRP A 412 -11.48 8.56 -20.35
CA TRP A 412 -12.64 8.19 -19.55
C TRP A 412 -12.83 9.12 -18.34
N THR A 413 -13.95 8.99 -17.63
CA THR A 413 -14.25 9.76 -16.42
C THR A 413 -14.82 8.83 -15.34
N PRO A 414 -14.30 8.85 -14.11
CA PRO A 414 -14.83 8.03 -13.02
C PRO A 414 -16.27 8.42 -12.65
N THR A 415 -17.12 7.42 -12.46
CA THR A 415 -18.52 7.60 -12.05
C THR A 415 -18.86 6.94 -10.71
N LEU A 416 -17.94 6.12 -10.19
CA LEU A 416 -18.09 5.36 -8.95
C LEU A 416 -17.31 6.03 -7.81
N ARG A 417 -17.73 7.25 -7.46
CA ARG A 417 -17.23 7.98 -6.28
C ARG A 417 -18.41 8.29 -5.37
N THR A 418 -18.40 7.73 -4.16
CA THR A 418 -19.45 8.00 -3.15
C THR A 418 -19.36 9.43 -2.61
N ARG A 419 -18.14 9.98 -2.56
CA ARG A 419 -17.80 11.31 -2.06
C ARG A 419 -16.49 11.75 -2.69
N THR A 420 -16.37 13.06 -2.95
CA THR A 420 -15.10 13.71 -3.27
C THR A 420 -14.92 14.89 -2.34
N ASP A 421 -13.86 14.84 -1.53
CA ASP A 421 -13.46 15.90 -0.63
C ASP A 421 -12.58 16.94 -1.31
N HIS A 422 -12.63 18.16 -0.80
CA HIS A 422 -11.73 19.21 -1.27
C HIS A 422 -10.28 18.87 -0.88
N PRO A 423 -9.28 18.99 -1.77
CA PRO A 423 -7.89 18.56 -1.49
C PRO A 423 -7.25 19.22 -0.27
N LEU A 424 -7.69 20.41 0.12
CA LEU A 424 -7.23 21.08 1.34
C LEU A 424 -7.61 20.36 2.64
N VAL A 425 -8.71 19.60 2.67
CA VAL A 425 -9.12 18.84 3.86
C VAL A 425 -8.59 17.41 3.85
N VAL A 426 -8.12 16.91 2.70
CA VAL A 426 -7.60 15.55 2.53
C VAL A 426 -6.51 15.20 3.55
N PRO A 427 -5.47 16.03 3.78
CA PRO A 427 -4.44 15.72 4.78
C PRO A 427 -4.99 15.48 6.19
N LEU A 428 -6.02 16.25 6.59
CA LEU A 428 -6.64 16.09 7.90
C LEU A 428 -7.50 14.83 7.96
N LEU A 429 -8.35 14.61 6.95
CA LEU A 429 -9.24 13.45 6.91
C LEU A 429 -8.44 12.14 6.87
N VAL A 430 -7.51 12.04 5.93
CA VAL A 430 -6.64 10.87 5.75
C VAL A 430 -5.78 10.65 7.00
N GLY A 431 -5.17 11.69 7.58
CA GLY A 431 -4.38 11.56 8.80
C GLY A 431 -5.17 11.10 10.03
N LEU A 432 -6.49 11.32 10.07
CA LEU A 432 -7.36 10.85 11.14
C LEU A 432 -7.91 9.44 10.89
N GLY A 433 -8.27 9.12 9.64
CA GLY A 433 -9.02 7.93 9.29
C GLY A 433 -8.23 6.78 8.67
N ALA A 434 -7.11 7.04 7.97
CA ALA A 434 -6.40 5.99 7.26
C ALA A 434 -5.55 5.09 8.17
N GLY A 435 -5.53 3.80 7.87
CA GLY A 435 -4.67 2.80 8.50
C GLY A 435 -5.38 1.85 9.45
N ALA A 436 -4.65 0.81 9.86
CA ALA A 436 -5.14 -0.16 10.82
C ALA A 436 -5.47 0.49 12.19
N GLY A 437 -6.45 -0.07 12.88
CA GLY A 437 -6.91 0.39 14.19
C GLY A 437 -7.67 1.73 14.19
N ARG A 438 -7.92 2.31 13.01
CA ARG A 438 -8.68 3.56 12.87
C ARG A 438 -10.19 3.33 12.70
N PRO A 439 -11.02 4.29 13.13
CA PRO A 439 -12.46 4.23 12.88
C PRO A 439 -12.77 4.54 11.41
N THR A 440 -13.79 3.90 10.85
CA THR A 440 -14.32 4.28 9.54
C THR A 440 -14.98 5.66 9.62
N LEU A 441 -14.35 6.66 9.03
CA LEU A 441 -14.93 7.99 8.84
C LEU A 441 -15.89 7.93 7.64
N ARG A 442 -17.19 8.12 7.87
CA ARG A 442 -18.19 8.25 6.80
C ARG A 442 -18.60 9.70 6.63
#